data_AF-G9ZPH2-F1
#
_entry.id   AF-G9ZPH2-F1
#
_cell.length_a   1.000
_cell.length_b   1.000
_cell.length_c   1.000
_cell.angle_alpha   90.00
_cell.angle_beta   90.00
_cell.angle_gamma   90.00
#
_symmetry.space_group_name_H-M   'P 1'
#
loop_
_entity.id
_entity.type
_entity.pdbx_description
1 polymer ?
#
loop_
_entity_poly.entity_id
_entity_poly.type
_entity_poly.pdbx_seq_one_letter_code
_entity_poly.pdbx_strand_id
1 'polypeptide(L)' 'MTKAYYLGIDLGGTNIKAGLFDDQLKLVTKQRTPTHEENGPQAVLTRIY' A
#
# COMPACT_ATOMS: atom_id res chain seq x y z
N MET A 1 -10.40 -21.01 12.81
CA MET A 1 -10.52 -19.54 12.96
C MET A 1 -10.03 -18.89 11.67
N THR A 2 -10.77 -17.92 11.14
CA THR A 2 -10.35 -17.16 9.96
C THR A 2 -9.27 -16.17 10.37
N LYS A 3 -8.11 -16.18 9.71
CA LYS A 3 -7.07 -15.16 9.96
C LYS A 3 -7.54 -13.82 9.39
N ALA A 4 -7.56 -12.79 10.22
CA ALA A 4 -7.75 -11.41 9.77
C ALA A 4 -6.41 -10.83 9.30
N TYR A 5 -6.45 -10.03 8.24
CA TYR A 5 -5.31 -9.28 7.76
C TYR A 5 -5.71 -7.82 7.58
N TYR A 6 -4.77 -6.92 7.84
CA TYR A 6 -4.92 -5.49 7.62
C TYR A 6 -3.96 -5.05 6.51
N LEU A 7 -4.46 -4.23 5.59
CA LEU A 7 -3.66 -3.59 4.55
C LEU A 7 -3.50 -2.10 4.89
N GLY A 8 -2.28 -1.67 5.19
CA GLY A 8 -1.94 -0.26 5.37
C GLY A 8 -1.39 0.32 4.07
N ILE A 9 -1.93 1.46 3.63
CA ILE A 9 -1.48 2.18 2.43
C ILE A 9 -0.99 3.58 2.84
N ASP A 10 0.27 3.89 2.51
CA ASP A 10 0.89 5.21 2.66
C ASP A 10 1.13 5.80 1.27
N LEU A 11 0.32 6.78 0.89
CA LEU A 11 0.36 7.45 -0.40
C LEU A 11 1.17 8.75 -0.29
N GLY A 12 2.44 8.70 -0.71
CA GLY A 12 3.29 9.88 -0.86
C GLY A 12 3.47 10.30 -2.32
N GLY A 13 4.08 11.47 -2.54
CA GLY A 13 4.32 11.99 -3.90
C GLY A 13 5.34 11.20 -4.73
N THR A 14 6.35 10.61 -4.08
CA THR A 14 7.38 9.82 -4.77
C THR A 14 7.09 8.32 -4.78
N ASN A 15 6.58 7.78 -3.67
CA ASN A 15 6.30 6.36 -3.55
C ASN A 15 4.97 6.13 -2.82
N ILE A 16 4.26 5.09 -3.27
CA ILE A 16 3.17 4.41 -2.56
C ILE A 16 3.78 3.23 -1.80
N LYS A 17 3.48 3.10 -0.51
CA LYS A 17 3.88 1.94 0.29
C LYS A 17 2.64 1.16 0.70
N ALA A 18 2.71 -0.16 0.61
CA ALA A 18 1.70 -1.08 1.11
C ALA A 18 2.32 -2.01 2.14
N GLY A 19 1.64 -2.23 3.27
CA GLY A 19 2.04 -3.18 4.31
C GLY A 19 0.89 -4.12 4.65
N LEU A 20 1.15 -5.42 4.62
CA LEU A 20 0.23 -6.45 5.10
C LEU A 20 0.56 -6.78 6.56
N PHE A 21 -0.44 -6.73 7.43
CA PHE A 21 -0.28 -7.01 8.85
C PHE A 21 -1.24 -8.13 9.28
N ASP A 22 -0.80 -8.96 10.21
CA ASP A 22 -1.67 -9.95 10.84
C ASP A 22 -2.60 -9.33 11.89
N ASP A 23 -3.39 -10.17 12.55
CA ASP A 23 -4.35 -9.77 13.58
C ASP A 23 -3.70 -9.17 14.84
N GLN A 24 -2.40 -9.39 15.03
CA GLN A 24 -1.58 -8.79 16.09
C GLN A 24 -0.87 -7.50 15.63
N LEU A 25 -1.23 -6.97 14.45
CA LEU A 25 -0.60 -5.81 13.81
C LEU A 25 0.91 -6.01 13.55
N LYS A 26 1.37 -7.26 13.43
CA LYS A 26 2.75 -7.55 13.05
C LYS A 26 2.87 -7.53 11.54
N LEU A 27 3.92 -6.88 11.04
CA LEU A 27 4.22 -6.81 9.61
C LEU A 27 4.50 -8.21 9.06
N VAL A 28 3.71 -8.61 8.07
CA VAL A 28 3.87 -9.86 7.30
C VAL A 28 4.75 -9.61 6.08
N THR A 29 4.42 -8.58 5.30
CA THR A 29 5.19 -8.17 4.13
C THR A 29 4.92 -6.70 3.80
N LYS A 30 5.78 -6.10 2.97
CA LYS A 30 5.61 -4.75 2.46
C LYS A 30 6.07 -4.63 1.01
N GLN A 31 5.45 -3.71 0.30
CA GLN A 31 5.82 -3.32 -1.05
C GLN A 31 5.98 -1.80 -1.15
N ARG A 32 6.84 -1.37 -2.08
CA ARG A 32 7.02 0.03 -2.46
C ARG A 32 6.89 0.16 -3.97
N THR A 33 6.10 1.12 -4.40
CA THR A 33 5.82 1.37 -5.82
C THR A 33 6.01 2.86 -6.10
N PRO A 34 6.74 3.26 -7.15
CA PRO A 34 6.82 4.67 -7.53
C PRO A 34 5.43 5.25 -7.82
N THR A 35 5.12 6.42 -7.26
CA THR A 35 3.80 7.06 -7.37
C THR A 35 3.54 7.54 -8.80
N HIS A 36 4.57 8.09 -9.45
CA HIS A 36 4.45 8.76 -10.75
C HIS A 36 3.38 9.86 -10.74
N GLU A 37 3.46 10.76 -9.76
CA GLU A 37 2.52 11.86 -9.54
C GLU A 37 2.36 12.77 -10.77
N GLU A 38 3.38 12.86 -11.61
CA GLU A 38 3.37 13.61 -12.87
C GLU A 38 2.29 13.15 -13.85
N ASN A 39 1.82 11.90 -13.73
CA ASN A 39 0.78 11.35 -14.59
C ASN A 39 -0.65 11.68 -14.13
N GLY A 40 -0.78 12.46 -13.05
CA GLY A 40 -2.05 12.91 -12.51
C GLY A 40 -2.75 11.89 -11.59
N PRO A 41 -3.76 12.35 -10.84
CA PRO A 41 -4.35 11.60 -9.73
C PRO A 41 -5.01 10.28 -10.15
N GLN A 42 -5.64 10.24 -11.34
CA GLN A 42 -6.26 9.01 -11.82
C GLN A 42 -5.23 7.90 -12.05
N ALA A 43 -4.08 8.24 -12.63
CA ALA A 43 -3.00 7.30 -12.89
C ALA A 43 -2.35 6.83 -11.58
N VAL A 44 -2.28 7.69 -10.56
CA VAL A 44 -1.82 7.33 -9.22
C VAL A 44 -2.75 6.29 -8.58
N LEU A 45 -4.07 6.48 -8.66
CA LEU A 45 -5.03 5.55 -8.06
C LEU A 45 -4.97 4.15 -8.68
N THR A 46 -4.72 4.03 -9.98
CA THR A 46 -4.58 2.71 -10.64
C THR A 46 -3.33 1.95 -10.24
N ARG A 47 -2.40 2.56 -9.49
CA ARG A 47 -1.18 1.94 -8.98
C ARG A 47 -1.32 1.39 -7.56
N ILE A 48 -2.47 1.59 -6.91
CA ILE A 48 -2.81 0.95 -5.64
C ILE A 48 -3.42 -0.42 -5.98
N TYR A 49 -2.65 -1.49 -5.79
CA TYR A 49 -3.03 -2.87 -6.06
C TYR A 49 -2.82 -3.77 -4.84
#